data_AF-A0A085WER9-F1
#
_entry.id   AF-A0A085WER9-F1
#
_cell.length_a   1.000
_cell.length_b   1.000
_cell.length_c   1.000
_cell.angle_alpha   90.00
_cell.angle_beta   90.00
_cell.angle_gamma   90.00
#
_symmetry.space_group_name_H-M   'P 1'
#
loop_
_entity.id
_entity.type
_entity.pdbx_description
1 polymer ?
#
loop_
_entity_poly.entity_id
_entity_poly.type
_entity_poly.pdbx_seq_one_letter_code
_entity_poly.pdbx_strand_id
1 'polypeptide(L)' 'MLEAVGQSQAGRLIVLKLNSEEHPEAASRLSVRGIPTFVLYAHGREVARRSGAMPRAELERWLHEAWGSSEEVRM' A
#
# COMPACT_ATOMS: atom_id res chain seq x y z
N MET A 1 0.03 -8.92 10.30
CA MET A 1 -1.01 -8.16 9.56
C MET A 1 -0.80 -8.22 8.06
N LEU A 2 0.28 -7.64 7.52
CA LEU A 2 0.53 -7.59 6.05
C LEU A 2 0.53 -8.96 5.38
N GLU A 3 1.13 -9.98 6.00
CA GLU A 3 1.11 -11.36 5.48
C GLU A 3 -0.32 -11.86 5.22
N ALA A 4 -1.21 -11.65 6.18
CA ALA A 4 -2.59 -12.11 6.07
C ALA A 4 -3.40 -11.31 5.04
N VAL A 5 -3.03 -10.05 4.78
CA VAL A 5 -3.59 -9.24 3.69
C VAL A 5 -3.07 -9.73 2.34
N GLY A 6 -1.78 -10.08 2.24
CA GLY A 6 -1.21 -10.70 1.05
C GLY A 6 -1.90 -12.01 0.70
N GLN A 7 -2.17 -12.85 1.70
CA GLN A 7 -2.93 -14.09 1.52
C GLN A 7 -4.38 -13.85 1.08
N SER A 8 -5.09 -12.89 1.69
CA SER A 8 -6.49 -12.62 1.32
C SER A 8 -6.64 -11.94 -0.05
N GLN A 9 -5.58 -11.28 -0.54
CA GLN A 9 -5.55 -10.59 -1.83
C GLN A 9 -4.74 -11.33 -2.90
N ALA A 10 -4.44 -12.62 -2.68
CA ALA A 10 -3.70 -13.44 -3.61
C ALA A 10 -4.36 -13.43 -5.00
N GLY A 11 -3.56 -13.19 -6.04
CA GLY A 11 -4.01 -13.05 -7.42
C GLY A 11 -4.56 -11.67 -7.80
N ARG A 12 -4.74 -10.76 -6.84
CA ARG A 12 -5.17 -9.37 -7.08
C ARG A 12 -4.10 -8.34 -6.78
N LEU A 13 -3.37 -8.53 -5.67
CA LEU A 13 -2.32 -7.62 -5.23
C LEU A 13 -1.01 -8.37 -5.01
N ILE A 14 0.09 -7.70 -5.34
CA ILE A 14 1.42 -8.05 -4.87
C ILE A 14 1.68 -7.20 -3.63
N VAL A 15 1.89 -7.85 -2.49
CA VAL A 15 2.18 -7.18 -1.22
C VAL A 15 3.67 -7.27 -0.94
N LEU A 16 4.31 -6.11 -0.77
CA LEU A 16 5.74 -6.00 -0.45
C LEU A 16 5.92 -5.28 0.88
N LYS A 17 6.91 -5.73 1.66
CA LYS A 17 7.35 -5.05 2.88
C LYS A 17 8.73 -4.47 2.65
N LEU A 18 8.87 -3.17 2.87
CA LEU A 18 10.16 -2.48 2.88
C LEU A 18 10.53 -2.14 4.32
N ASN A 19 11.73 -2.54 4.75
CA ASN A 19 12.31 -2.04 5.99
C ASN A 19 13.04 -0.72 5.71
N SER A 20 12.55 0.39 6.27
CA SER A 20 13.13 1.71 6.07
C SER A 20 14.43 1.94 6.84
N GLU A 21 14.68 1.18 7.92
CA GLU A 21 15.93 1.26 8.67
C GLU A 21 17.08 0.63 7.89
N GLU A 22 16.81 -0.50 7.22
CA GLU A 22 17.79 -1.19 6.36
C GLU A 22 17.93 -0.53 4.99
N HIS A 23 16.89 0.17 4.51
CA HIS A 23 16.86 0.81 3.20
C HIS A 23 16.45 2.30 3.27
N PRO A 24 17.26 3.16 3.90
CA PRO A 24 16.91 4.57 4.12
C PRO A 24 16.77 5.37 2.82
N GLU A 25 17.56 5.05 1.79
CA GLU A 25 17.48 5.72 0.50
C GLU A 25 16.16 5.41 -0.23
N ALA A 26 15.70 4.15 -0.18
CA ALA A 26 14.40 3.77 -0.72
C ALA A 26 13.26 4.45 0.04
N ALA A 27 13.34 4.52 1.37
CA ALA A 27 12.37 5.23 2.20
C ALA A 27 12.30 6.74 1.86
N SER A 28 13.45 7.37 1.65
CA SER A 28 13.55 8.77 1.23
C SER A 28 12.94 9.00 -0.15
N ARG A 29 13.29 8.16 -1.14
CA ARG A 29 12.72 8.22 -2.50
C ARG A 29 11.20 8.05 -2.51
N LEU A 30 10.67 7.21 -1.63
CA LEU A 30 9.24 7.00 -1.45
C LEU A 30 8.57 8.08 -0.56
N SER A 31 9.31 9.09 -0.12
CA SER A 31 8.85 10.17 0.76
C SER A 31 8.19 9.66 2.05
N VAL A 32 8.73 8.58 2.63
CA VAL A 32 8.29 8.02 3.91
C VAL A 32 8.71 8.96 5.05
N ARG A 33 7.74 9.61 5.69
CA ARG A 33 7.95 10.57 6.79
C ARG A 33 7.62 10.00 8.17
N GLY A 34 7.09 8.77 8.21
CA GLY A 34 6.70 8.06 9.42
C GLY A 34 6.30 6.62 9.11
N ILE A 35 6.44 5.74 10.09
CA ILE A 35 6.19 4.30 9.94
C ILE A 35 5.01 3.91 10.85
N PRO A 36 4.09 3.05 10.39
CA PRO A 36 4.02 2.48 9.05
C PRO A 36 3.47 3.49 8.01
N THR A 37 3.90 3.33 6.76
CA THR A 37 3.30 3.98 5.59
C THR A 37 2.95 2.92 4.56
N PHE A 38 1.71 2.96 4.07
CA PHE A 38 1.19 2.09 3.02
C PHE A 38 1.06 2.89 1.72
N VAL A 39 1.52 2.30 0.62
CA VAL A 39 1.44 2.91 -0.72
C VAL A 39 0.89 1.86 -1.68
N LEU A 40 -0.14 2.23 -2.42
CA LEU A 40 -0.74 1.40 -3.46
C LEU A 40 -0.29 1.91 -4.83
N TYR A 41 0.20 0.99 -5.64
CA TYR A 41 0.60 1.26 -7.02
C TYR A 41 -0.32 0.50 -7.98
N ALA A 42 -0.68 1.15 -9.09
CA ALA A 42 -1.31 0.51 -10.23
C ALA A 42 -0.62 0.97 -11.51
N HIS A 43 -0.23 0.04 -12.38
CA HIS A 43 0.45 0.34 -13.65
C HIS A 43 1.69 1.24 -13.50
N GLY A 44 2.48 1.00 -12.45
CA GLY A 44 3.71 1.75 -12.18
C GLY A 44 3.48 3.16 -11.60
N ARG A 45 2.24 3.56 -11.30
CA ARG A 45 1.91 4.87 -10.71
C ARG A 45 1.33 4.68 -9.32
N GLU A 46 1.70 5.57 -8.40
CA GLU A 46 1.07 5.66 -7.08
C GLU A 46 -0.37 6.13 -7.26
N VAL A 47 -1.32 5.34 -6.75
CA VAL A 47 -2.76 5.65 -6.82
C VAL A 47 -3.36 6.01 -5.46
N ALA A 48 -2.75 5.54 -4.38
CA ALA A 48 -3.14 5.90 -3.03
C ALA A 48 -1.99 5.75 -2.05
N ARG A 49 -2.04 6.56 -0.99
CA ARG A 49 -1.09 6.54 0.12
C ARG A 49 -1.80 6.75 1.44
N ARG A 50 -1.35 6.04 2.47
CA ARG A 50 -1.81 6.26 3.84
C ARG A 50 -0.66 6.07 4.83
N SER A 51 -0.43 7.08 5.66
CA SER A 51 0.55 7.03 6.75
C SER A 51 -0.16 6.83 8.09
N GLY A 52 0.52 6.12 9.00
CA GLY A 52 0.02 5.80 10.33
C GLY A 52 -0.49 4.36 10.44
N ALA A 53 -0.46 3.85 11.67
CA ALA A 53 -0.97 2.53 11.97
C ALA A 53 -2.49 2.50 11.81
N MET A 54 -3.02 1.39 11.30
CA MET A 54 -4.45 1.13 11.25
C MET A 54 -4.71 -0.37 11.46
N PRO A 55 -5.91 -0.75 11.97
CA PRO A 55 -6.31 -2.15 12.06
C PRO A 55 -6.40 -2.81 10.67
N ARG A 56 -6.26 -4.13 10.63
CA ARG A 56 -6.35 -4.91 9.39
C ARG A 56 -7.63 -4.63 8.59
N ALA A 57 -8.78 -4.65 9.25
CA ALA A 57 -10.08 -4.43 8.59
C ALA A 57 -10.15 -3.05 7.94
N GLU A 58 -9.50 -2.04 8.53
CA GLU A 58 -9.42 -0.70 7.96
C GLU A 58 -8.48 -0.65 6.75
N LEU A 59 -7.35 -1.37 6.81
CA LEU A 59 -6.44 -1.51 5.67
C LEU A 59 -7.14 -2.20 4.49
N GLU A 60 -7.89 -3.27 4.73
CA GLU A 60 -8.66 -3.98 3.69
C GLU A 60 -9.73 -3.08 3.06
N ARG A 61 -10.43 -2.28 3.87
CA ARG A 61 -11.38 -1.27 3.38
C ARG A 61 -10.71 -0.20 2.51
N TRP A 62 -9.61 0.36 3.00
CA TRP A 62 -8.85 1.37 2.26
C TRP A 62 -8.34 0.83 0.91
N LEU A 63 -7.86 -0.43 0.87
CA LEU A 63 -7.46 -1.08 -0.38
C LEU A 63 -8.63 -1.20 -1.36
N HIS A 64 -9.82 -1.58 -0.88
CA HIS A 64 -11.01 -1.69 -1.73
C HIS A 64 -11.44 -0.33 -2.31
N GLU A 65 -11.49 0.71 -1.48
CA GLU A 65 -11.85 2.08 -1.87
C GLU A 65 -10.83 2.66 -2.88
N ALA A 66 -9.54 2.50 -2.60
CA ALA A 66 -8.45 2.99 -3.46
C ALA A 66 -8.39 2.25 -4.81
N TRP A 67 -8.64 0.95 -4.81
CA TRP A 67 -8.66 0.14 -6.04
C TRP A 67 -9.86 0.49 -6.93
N GLY A 68 -11.06 0.57 -6.37
CA GLY A 68 -12.27 0.94 -7.12
C GLY A 68 -12.16 2.33 -7.78
N SER A 69 -11.55 3.28 -7.06
CA SER A 69 -11.27 4.62 -7.61
C SER A 69 -10.22 4.62 -8.72
N SER A 70 -9.36 3.59 -8.79
CA SER A 70 -8.29 3.46 -9.80
C SER A 70 -8.75 2.80 -11.10
N GLU A 71 -9.87 2.09 -11.09
CA GLU A 71 -10.51 1.53 -12.29
C GLU A 71 -11.34 2.58 -13.04
N GLU A 72 -11.91 3.55 -12.32
CA GLU A 72 -12.70 4.65 -12.90
C GLU A 72 -11.85 5.63 -13.73
N VAL A 73 -10.53 5.71 -13.48
CA VAL A 73 -9.57 6.49 -14.30
C VAL A 73 -9.32 5.84 -15.69
N ARG A 74 -9.89 4.66 -15.96
CA ARG A 74 -9.79 3.96 -17.26
C ARG A 74 -11.03 4.12 -18.16
N MET A 75 -12.10 4.76 -17.70
CA MET A 75 -13.25 5.14 -18.54
C MET A 75 -13.18 6.61 -18.91
#